data_AF-A0A2T2R2Y0-F1
#
_entry.id   AF-A0A2T2R2Y0-F1
#
_cell.length_a   1.000
_cell.length_b   1.000
_cell.length_c   1.000
_cell.angle_alpha   90.00
_cell.angle_beta   90.00
_cell.angle_gamma   90.00
#
_symmetry.space_group_name_H-M   'P 1'
#
loop_
_entity.id
_entity.type
_entity.pdbx_description
1 polymer ?
#
loop_
_entity_poly.entity_id
_entity_poly.type
_entity_poly.pdbx_seq_one_letter_code
_entity_poly.pdbx_strand_id
1 'polypeptide(L)'
;MANDNKSKEDKEKDVEKTIKKLKSRFGDGAIMRLSEDQAEDVEVIPTGSMGLDEALGVGGIPRGRIAEIFGPEASGKTTLALHIIAEAQKQDGIAAFVDAEHALDPEYAQSIGVKLDELLISQPNTGEEALEITESLVRSGDIDLVVVDSVSALTPKEEIEGDMGKKHVGHQARLMSQAMRKLTSGVSKTNTTVIFINQIRMKIGVMFGNPETTSGGRALKFYSSVRLDIRRRARIKKDDEVVGSRTKVKVVKNKVASPFQETEFDIMYGEGISKEGELIALGEKYGIIEKAGSWYSFAEDLDIDDAGETIGQGYNSVRTWLKEHDDEREYIEKEIRQAMQEEGRDSDEDEEESEDDGDDGNDSEGNDESEDGEDDSDEEESENGDESEDEE
;
A
#
# COMPACT_ATOMS: atom_id res chain seq x y z
N MET A 1 9.10 -50.40 -20.67
CA MET A 1 9.24 -49.08 -20.04
C MET A 1 10.51 -48.47 -20.59
N ALA A 2 10.40 -47.55 -21.55
CA ALA A 2 11.56 -46.87 -22.13
C ALA A 2 11.76 -45.57 -21.35
N ASN A 3 12.89 -45.49 -20.64
CA ASN A 3 13.30 -44.31 -19.91
C ASN A 3 13.90 -43.34 -20.94
N ASP A 4 13.08 -42.47 -21.51
CA ASP A 4 13.51 -41.42 -22.44
C ASP A 4 14.28 -40.35 -21.65
N ASN A 5 15.59 -40.59 -21.46
CA ASN A 5 16.47 -39.62 -20.84
C ASN A 5 16.84 -38.54 -21.88
N LYS A 6 15.87 -37.67 -22.19
CA LYS A 6 16.10 -36.51 -23.09
C LYS A 6 17.18 -35.60 -22.49
N SER A 7 18.16 -35.24 -23.32
CA SER A 7 19.18 -34.26 -22.97
C SER A 7 18.55 -32.90 -22.64
N LYS A 8 19.24 -32.08 -21.84
CA LYS A 8 18.79 -30.72 -21.50
C LYS A 8 18.56 -29.87 -22.76
N GLU A 9 19.44 -30.00 -23.75
CA GLU A 9 19.32 -29.31 -25.05
C GLU A 9 18.08 -29.73 -25.86
N ASP A 10 17.71 -31.02 -25.83
CA ASP A 10 16.51 -31.50 -26.53
C ASP A 10 15.23 -31.02 -25.84
N LYS A 11 15.24 -30.95 -24.51
CA LYS A 11 14.15 -30.34 -23.73
C LYS A 11 14.02 -28.85 -24.02
N GLU A 12 15.13 -28.11 -24.08
CA GLU A 12 15.14 -26.68 -24.40
C GLU A 12 14.58 -26.39 -25.80
N LYS A 13 14.99 -27.16 -26.81
CA LYS A 13 14.44 -27.03 -28.18
C LYS A 13 12.94 -27.29 -28.25
N ASP A 14 12.44 -28.27 -27.49
CA ASP A 14 11.01 -28.57 -27.45
C ASP A 14 10.21 -27.49 -26.69
N VAL A 15 10.81 -26.92 -25.63
CA VAL A 15 10.27 -25.76 -24.92
C VAL A 15 10.19 -24.55 -25.83
N GLU A 16 11.26 -24.23 -26.59
CA GLU A 16 11.26 -23.10 -27.55
C GLU A 16 10.21 -23.24 -28.65
N LYS A 17 10.05 -24.45 -29.21
CA LYS A 17 8.98 -24.73 -30.19
C LYS A 17 7.60 -24.50 -29.58
N THR A 18 7.43 -24.87 -28.31
CA THR A 18 6.17 -24.68 -27.58
C THR A 18 5.92 -23.20 -27.32
N ILE A 19 6.92 -22.46 -26.84
CA ILE A 19 6.88 -20.99 -26.67
C ILE A 19 6.49 -20.31 -27.98
N LYS A 20 7.13 -20.66 -29.11
CA LYS A 20 6.82 -20.07 -30.43
C LYS A 20 5.39 -20.37 -30.89
N LYS A 21 4.90 -21.59 -30.65
CA LYS A 21 3.49 -21.95 -30.94
C LYS A 21 2.51 -21.18 -30.06
N LEU A 22 2.84 -20.98 -28.79
CA LEU A 22 2.02 -20.23 -27.84
C LEU A 22 2.01 -18.73 -28.21
N LYS A 23 3.17 -18.12 -28.49
CA LYS A 23 3.28 -16.74 -28.98
C LYS A 23 2.47 -16.50 -30.25
N SER A 24 2.58 -17.40 -31.23
CA SER A 24 1.79 -17.31 -32.48
C SER A 24 0.27 -17.42 -32.27
N ARG A 25 -0.20 -18.12 -31.21
CA ARG A 25 -1.63 -18.34 -30.96
C ARG A 25 -2.25 -17.30 -30.04
N PHE A 26 -1.47 -16.78 -29.09
CA PHE A 26 -1.96 -15.98 -27.97
C PHE A 26 -1.30 -14.59 -27.85
N GLY A 27 -0.34 -14.26 -28.72
CA GLY A 27 0.43 -13.02 -28.71
C GLY A 27 1.79 -13.18 -28.03
N ASP A 28 2.73 -12.28 -28.32
CA ASP A 28 4.13 -12.39 -27.87
C ASP A 28 4.27 -12.36 -26.33
N GLY A 29 3.37 -11.68 -25.61
CA GLY A 29 3.33 -11.62 -24.15
C GLY A 29 2.61 -12.79 -23.46
N ALA A 30 2.12 -13.80 -24.19
CA ALA A 30 1.39 -14.92 -23.59
C ALA A 30 2.30 -15.92 -22.84
N ILE A 31 3.58 -15.97 -23.18
CA ILE A 31 4.60 -16.77 -22.50
C ILE A 31 5.98 -16.16 -22.77
N MET A 32 6.69 -15.82 -21.69
CA MET A 32 8.02 -15.21 -21.72
C MET A 32 8.91 -15.92 -20.69
N ARG A 33 10.23 -15.88 -20.87
CA ARG A 33 11.16 -16.34 -19.83
C ARG A 33 11.28 -15.23 -18.79
N LEU A 34 11.22 -15.58 -17.51
CA LEU A 34 11.30 -14.60 -16.42
C LEU A 34 12.59 -13.76 -16.47
N SER A 35 13.68 -14.33 -16.98
CA SER A 35 14.98 -13.66 -17.15
C SER A 35 15.07 -12.76 -18.39
N GLU A 36 14.07 -12.79 -19.29
CA GLU A 36 14.00 -11.92 -20.47
C GLU A 36 13.25 -10.61 -20.16
N ASP A 37 12.46 -10.57 -19.08
CA ASP A 37 12.21 -9.34 -18.32
C ASP A 37 13.47 -9.13 -17.48
N GLN A 38 14.37 -8.24 -17.88
CA GLN A 38 15.16 -7.56 -16.85
C GLN A 38 14.15 -7.01 -15.86
N ALA A 39 14.35 -7.19 -14.55
CA ALA A 39 13.48 -6.69 -13.51
C ALA A 39 13.05 -5.25 -13.86
N GLU A 40 11.88 -5.10 -14.48
CA GLU A 40 11.43 -3.79 -14.94
C GLU A 40 11.14 -3.03 -13.65
N ASP A 41 11.84 -1.90 -13.44
CA ASP A 41 11.49 -0.93 -12.42
C ASP A 41 9.98 -0.76 -12.47
N VAL A 42 9.30 -1.16 -11.39
CA VAL A 42 7.84 -1.14 -11.35
C VAL A 42 7.44 0.32 -11.54
N GLU A 43 6.82 0.65 -12.67
CA GLU A 43 6.38 2.03 -12.88
C GLU A 43 5.36 2.41 -11.80
N VAL A 44 5.49 3.61 -11.25
CA VAL A 44 4.67 4.07 -10.12
C VAL A 44 4.03 5.43 -10.37
N ILE A 45 2.97 5.69 -9.61
CA ILE A 45 2.38 7.02 -9.40
C ILE A 45 2.75 7.44 -7.98
N PRO A 46 3.51 8.53 -7.77
CA PRO A 46 3.83 9.06 -6.45
C PRO A 46 2.56 9.32 -5.64
N THR A 47 2.65 9.15 -4.32
CA THR A 47 1.46 9.31 -3.46
C THR A 47 1.17 10.74 -3.05
N GLY A 48 2.12 11.65 -3.31
CA GLY A 48 2.13 13.00 -2.76
C GLY A 48 2.60 13.05 -1.30
N SER A 49 3.06 11.91 -0.76
CA SER A 49 3.69 11.79 0.56
C SER A 49 5.01 11.05 0.41
N MET A 50 6.12 11.74 0.65
CA MET A 50 7.46 11.17 0.48
C MET A 50 7.68 9.99 1.42
N GLY A 51 7.21 10.10 2.67
CA GLY A 51 7.33 9.00 3.63
C GLY A 51 6.47 7.79 3.26
N LEU A 52 5.36 7.99 2.54
CA LEU A 52 4.54 6.87 2.06
C LEU A 52 5.16 6.22 0.82
N ASP A 53 5.76 7.02 -0.06
CA ASP A 53 6.49 6.52 -1.23
C ASP A 53 7.68 5.65 -0.80
N GLU A 54 8.41 6.08 0.24
CA GLU A 54 9.46 5.28 0.90
C GLU A 54 8.87 3.99 1.52
N ALA A 55 7.80 4.09 2.32
CA ALA A 55 7.19 2.93 2.96
C ALA A 55 6.60 1.92 1.94
N LEU A 56 6.30 2.36 0.72
CA LEU A 56 5.88 1.48 -0.38
C LEU A 56 7.04 0.71 -1.01
N GLY A 57 8.28 1.14 -0.81
CA GLY A 57 9.52 0.52 -1.27
C GLY A 57 9.82 0.69 -2.77
N VAL A 58 8.80 1.03 -3.57
CA VAL A 58 8.92 1.28 -5.01
C VAL A 58 8.74 2.76 -5.39
N GLY A 59 8.63 3.65 -4.39
CA GLY A 59 8.48 5.09 -4.62
C GLY A 59 7.08 5.55 -4.99
N GLY A 60 6.05 4.70 -4.86
CA GLY A 60 4.66 5.09 -5.11
C GLY A 60 3.70 3.93 -5.33
N ILE A 61 2.50 4.24 -5.82
CA ILE A 61 1.48 3.23 -6.17
C ILE A 61 1.83 2.58 -7.51
N PRO A 62 1.97 1.24 -7.58
CA PRO A 62 2.39 0.56 -8.81
C PRO A 62 1.34 0.64 -9.91
N ARG A 63 1.77 1.01 -11.12
CA ARG A 63 0.97 1.07 -12.34
C ARG A 63 0.47 -0.31 -12.78
N GLY A 64 -0.67 -0.32 -13.46
CA GLY A 64 -1.33 -1.55 -13.91
C GLY A 64 -1.80 -2.48 -12.78
N ARG A 65 -1.91 -1.99 -11.54
CA ARG A 65 -2.34 -2.77 -10.38
C ARG A 65 -3.62 -2.22 -9.75
N ILE A 66 -4.26 -3.08 -8.95
CA ILE A 66 -5.35 -2.68 -8.05
C ILE A 66 -4.74 -2.35 -6.68
N ALA A 67 -5.13 -1.23 -6.09
CA ALA A 67 -4.82 -0.86 -4.71
C ALA A 67 -6.11 -0.67 -3.89
N GLU A 68 -6.01 -0.82 -2.56
CA GLU A 68 -7.10 -0.50 -1.63
C GLU A 68 -6.60 0.47 -0.56
N ILE A 69 -7.27 1.60 -0.40
CA ILE A 69 -7.06 2.55 0.71
C ILE A 69 -8.25 2.41 1.65
N PHE A 70 -8.02 1.95 2.87
CA PHE A 70 -9.11 1.74 3.83
C PHE A 70 -8.76 2.28 5.22
N GLY A 71 -9.79 2.57 6.00
CA GLY A 71 -9.62 3.21 7.29
C GLY A 71 -10.93 3.71 7.88
N PRO A 72 -10.89 4.27 9.10
CA PRO A 72 -12.04 4.92 9.73
C PRO A 72 -12.56 6.10 8.90
N GLU A 73 -13.74 6.61 9.26
CA GLU A 73 -14.23 7.88 8.75
C GLU A 73 -13.29 9.04 9.14
N ALA A 74 -13.20 10.06 8.28
CA ALA A 74 -12.33 11.22 8.48
C ALA A 74 -10.84 10.89 8.76
N SER A 75 -10.34 9.74 8.29
CA SER A 75 -8.93 9.36 8.42
C SER A 75 -8.02 9.92 7.32
N GLY A 76 -8.58 10.50 6.26
CA GLY A 76 -7.83 11.06 5.14
C GLY A 76 -7.78 10.20 3.87
N LYS A 77 -8.62 9.15 3.75
CA LYS A 77 -8.67 8.25 2.57
C LYS A 77 -8.82 9.01 1.25
N THR A 78 -9.88 9.82 1.14
CA THR A 78 -10.17 10.62 -0.06
C THR A 78 -9.10 11.68 -0.29
N THR A 79 -8.59 12.33 0.77
CA THR A 79 -7.45 13.26 0.67
C THR A 79 -6.24 12.59 0.03
N LEU A 80 -5.82 11.42 0.52
CA LEU A 80 -4.69 10.68 -0.03
C LEU A 80 -4.94 10.29 -1.50
N ALA A 81 -6.14 9.84 -1.84
CA ALA A 81 -6.48 9.53 -3.23
C ALA A 81 -6.44 10.76 -4.15
N LEU A 82 -6.85 11.94 -3.66
CA LEU A 82 -6.76 13.19 -4.41
C LEU A 82 -5.31 13.63 -4.61
N HIS A 83 -4.42 13.42 -3.64
CA HIS A 83 -2.98 13.63 -3.84
C HIS A 83 -2.41 12.71 -4.92
N ILE A 84 -2.75 11.42 -4.89
CA ILE A 84 -2.32 10.46 -5.93
C ILE A 84 -2.85 10.87 -7.32
N ILE A 85 -4.09 11.40 -7.39
CA ILE A 85 -4.63 11.98 -8.63
C ILE A 85 -3.82 13.19 -9.09
N ALA A 86 -3.51 14.12 -8.19
CA ALA A 86 -2.72 15.31 -8.53
C ALA A 86 -1.33 14.92 -9.04
N GLU A 87 -0.68 13.92 -8.42
CA GLU A 87 0.61 13.39 -8.88
C GLU A 87 0.50 12.69 -10.25
N ALA A 88 -0.55 11.90 -10.50
CA ALA A 88 -0.80 11.32 -11.82
C ALA A 88 -0.94 12.41 -12.90
N GLN A 89 -1.67 13.49 -12.61
CA GLN A 89 -1.86 14.61 -13.53
C GLN A 89 -0.59 15.48 -13.73
N LYS A 90 0.32 15.51 -12.75
CA LYS A 90 1.64 16.15 -12.89
C LYS A 90 2.56 15.38 -13.83
N GLN A 91 2.37 14.06 -13.92
CA GLN A 91 3.05 13.18 -14.86
C GLN A 91 2.34 13.11 -16.23
N ASP A 92 1.52 14.11 -16.57
CA ASP A 92 0.70 14.18 -17.79
C ASP A 92 -0.28 12.98 -17.97
N GLY A 93 -0.58 12.27 -16.88
CA GLY A 93 -1.51 11.14 -16.88
C GLY A 93 -2.97 11.56 -16.74
N ILE A 94 -3.88 10.76 -17.30
CA ILE A 94 -5.33 10.99 -17.22
C ILE A 94 -5.90 10.25 -16.02
N ALA A 95 -6.59 10.98 -15.14
CA ALA A 95 -7.23 10.43 -13.95
C ALA A 95 -8.76 10.46 -14.07
N ALA A 96 -9.41 9.48 -13.46
CA ALA A 96 -10.85 9.41 -13.29
C ALA A 96 -11.25 9.15 -11.84
N PHE A 97 -12.35 9.76 -11.41
CA PHE A 97 -12.93 9.61 -10.08
C PHE A 97 -14.37 9.13 -10.18
N VAL A 98 -14.64 7.93 -9.66
CA VAL A 98 -15.97 7.33 -9.56
C VAL A 98 -16.48 7.58 -8.15
N ASP A 99 -17.25 8.66 -7.99
CA ASP A 99 -17.81 9.14 -6.72
C ASP A 99 -19.16 8.45 -6.45
N ALA A 100 -19.11 7.25 -5.89
CA ALA A 100 -20.28 6.52 -5.41
C ALA A 100 -20.80 7.06 -4.06
N GLU A 101 -19.99 7.80 -3.29
CA GLU A 101 -20.44 8.45 -2.04
C GLU A 101 -21.14 9.80 -2.28
N HIS A 102 -21.06 10.36 -3.50
CA HIS A 102 -21.59 11.69 -3.86
C HIS A 102 -21.06 12.80 -2.94
N ALA A 103 -19.80 12.70 -2.53
CA ALA A 103 -19.21 13.51 -1.46
C ALA A 103 -17.94 14.25 -1.88
N LEU A 104 -17.54 14.20 -3.16
CA LEU A 104 -16.36 14.91 -3.64
C LEU A 104 -16.59 16.43 -3.60
N ASP A 105 -15.65 17.14 -2.95
CA ASP A 105 -15.60 18.61 -2.92
C ASP A 105 -14.58 19.11 -3.96
N PRO A 106 -15.05 19.77 -5.05
CA PRO A 106 -14.15 20.29 -6.09
C PRO A 106 -13.19 21.37 -5.58
N GLU A 107 -13.61 22.24 -4.65
CA GLU A 107 -12.77 23.33 -4.14
C GLU A 107 -11.59 22.75 -3.35
N TYR A 108 -11.87 21.74 -2.53
CA TYR A 108 -10.82 21.03 -1.79
C TYR A 108 -9.90 20.19 -2.69
N ALA A 109 -10.45 19.52 -3.72
CA ALA A 109 -9.63 18.82 -4.69
C ALA A 109 -8.67 19.79 -5.42
N GLN A 110 -9.16 20.97 -5.80
CA GLN A 110 -8.33 22.01 -6.42
C GLN A 110 -7.25 22.53 -5.48
N SER A 111 -7.55 22.70 -4.19
CA SER A 111 -6.55 23.18 -3.22
C SER A 111 -5.41 22.16 -2.97
N ILE A 112 -5.68 20.86 -3.14
CA ILE A 112 -4.66 19.79 -3.15
C ILE A 112 -3.78 19.84 -4.41
N GLY A 113 -4.24 20.49 -5.48
CA GLY A 113 -3.54 20.58 -6.77
C GLY A 113 -4.11 19.69 -7.87
N VAL A 114 -5.32 19.15 -7.69
CA VAL A 114 -6.02 18.43 -8.76
C VAL A 114 -6.46 19.43 -9.84
N LYS A 115 -6.10 19.14 -11.09
CA LYS A 115 -6.56 19.88 -12.28
C LYS A 115 -7.98 19.42 -12.62
N LEU A 116 -8.97 20.19 -12.15
CA LEU A 116 -10.39 19.82 -12.25
C LEU A 116 -10.90 19.71 -13.70
N ASP A 117 -10.33 20.48 -14.62
CA ASP A 117 -10.68 20.49 -16.04
C ASP A 117 -10.20 19.22 -16.77
N GLU A 118 -9.18 18.55 -16.24
CA GLU A 118 -8.63 17.29 -16.77
C GLU A 118 -9.17 16.06 -16.03
N LEU A 119 -9.83 16.22 -14.87
CA LEU A 119 -10.35 15.10 -14.08
C LEU A 119 -11.69 14.60 -14.62
N LEU A 120 -11.74 13.32 -15.02
CA LEU A 120 -13.00 12.66 -15.38
C LEU A 120 -13.77 12.30 -14.11
N ILE A 121 -15.03 12.71 -14.00
CA ILE A 121 -15.87 12.39 -12.84
C ILE A 121 -17.10 11.59 -13.27
N SER A 122 -17.42 10.55 -12.51
CA SER A 122 -18.65 9.78 -12.65
C SER A 122 -19.35 9.64 -11.30
N GLN A 123 -20.66 9.90 -11.28
CA GLN A 123 -21.52 9.75 -10.10
C GLN A 123 -22.60 8.68 -10.39
N PRO A 124 -22.26 7.40 -10.23
CA PRO A 124 -23.13 6.28 -10.59
C PRO A 124 -24.28 6.12 -9.59
N ASN A 125 -25.39 5.55 -10.04
CA ASN A 125 -26.56 5.29 -9.19
C ASN A 125 -26.52 3.90 -8.54
N THR A 126 -25.75 2.97 -9.09
CA THR A 126 -25.68 1.57 -8.63
C THR A 126 -24.23 1.06 -8.60
N GLY A 127 -23.98 0.04 -7.77
CA GLY A 127 -22.67 -0.60 -7.70
C GLY A 127 -22.26 -1.27 -9.01
N GLU A 128 -23.22 -1.86 -9.73
CA GLU A 128 -22.99 -2.44 -11.07
C GLU A 128 -22.53 -1.37 -12.06
N GLU A 129 -23.25 -0.24 -12.13
CA GLU A 129 -22.93 0.89 -13.01
C GLU A 129 -21.54 1.45 -12.71
N ALA A 130 -21.21 1.67 -11.43
CA ALA A 130 -19.90 2.15 -11.02
C ALA A 130 -18.75 1.25 -11.50
N LEU A 131 -18.91 -0.08 -11.36
CA LEU A 131 -17.89 -1.05 -11.75
C LEU A 131 -17.83 -1.27 -13.27
N GLU A 132 -18.94 -1.12 -13.99
CA GLU A 132 -18.96 -1.13 -15.46
C GLU A 132 -18.29 0.11 -16.05
N ILE A 133 -18.50 1.29 -15.46
CA ILE A 133 -17.80 2.52 -15.83
C ILE A 133 -16.30 2.36 -15.57
N THR A 134 -15.92 1.88 -14.38
CA THR A 134 -14.52 1.60 -14.04
C THR A 134 -13.89 0.65 -15.05
N GLU A 135 -14.58 -0.44 -15.42
CA GLU A 135 -14.06 -1.42 -16.37
C GLU A 135 -13.92 -0.85 -17.79
N SER A 136 -14.87 -0.02 -18.22
CA SER A 136 -14.82 0.65 -19.52
C SER A 136 -13.67 1.65 -19.61
N LEU A 137 -13.43 2.43 -18.53
CA LEU A 137 -12.31 3.35 -18.42
C LEU A 137 -10.97 2.60 -18.47
N VAL A 138 -10.83 1.51 -17.72
CA VAL A 138 -9.62 0.67 -17.76
C VAL A 138 -9.40 0.11 -19.16
N ARG A 139 -10.46 -0.34 -19.84
CA ARG A 139 -10.35 -0.94 -21.18
C ARG A 139 -10.01 0.05 -22.30
N SER A 140 -10.22 1.35 -22.11
CA SER A 140 -9.89 2.32 -23.16
C SER A 140 -8.39 2.32 -23.45
N GLY A 141 -7.56 2.07 -22.44
CA GLY A 141 -6.11 2.13 -22.54
C GLY A 141 -5.53 3.53 -22.39
N ASP A 142 -6.39 4.55 -22.29
CA ASP A 142 -5.99 5.97 -22.25
C ASP A 142 -6.04 6.56 -20.83
N ILE A 143 -6.44 5.78 -19.82
CA ILE A 143 -6.57 6.22 -18.43
C ILE A 143 -5.43 5.64 -17.60
N ASP A 144 -4.70 6.49 -16.90
CA ASP A 144 -3.58 6.11 -16.02
C ASP A 144 -4.06 5.70 -14.63
N LEU A 145 -5.09 6.38 -14.12
CA LEU A 145 -5.57 6.19 -12.75
C LEU A 145 -7.09 6.28 -12.67
N VAL A 146 -7.72 5.31 -12.01
CA VAL A 146 -9.13 5.36 -11.62
C VAL A 146 -9.26 5.21 -10.12
N VAL A 147 -9.88 6.18 -9.45
CA VAL A 147 -10.26 6.10 -8.03
C VAL A 147 -11.74 5.79 -7.92
N VAL A 148 -12.11 4.82 -7.07
CA VAL A 148 -13.49 4.48 -6.75
C VAL A 148 -13.78 4.78 -5.28
N ASP A 149 -14.58 5.81 -5.02
CA ASP A 149 -14.94 6.28 -3.68
C ASP A 149 -16.44 6.11 -3.42
N SER A 150 -16.90 5.10 -2.69
CA SER A 150 -16.15 4.02 -2.05
C SER A 150 -16.82 2.67 -2.28
N VAL A 151 -16.08 1.59 -2.02
CA VAL A 151 -16.61 0.21 -2.08
C VAL A 151 -17.84 0.03 -1.20
N SER A 152 -17.91 0.75 -0.07
CA SER A 152 -19.05 0.65 0.85
C SER A 152 -20.34 1.21 0.24
N ALA A 153 -20.23 2.15 -0.70
CA ALA A 153 -21.35 2.77 -1.41
C ALA A 153 -21.73 2.05 -2.71
N LEU A 154 -20.98 1.02 -3.13
CA LEU A 154 -21.30 0.18 -4.29
C LEU A 154 -22.49 -0.74 -4.00
N THR A 155 -23.67 -0.13 -3.88
CA THR A 155 -24.92 -0.79 -3.51
C THR A 155 -25.52 -1.46 -4.73
N PRO A 156 -25.78 -2.79 -4.72
CA PRO A 156 -26.37 -3.48 -5.85
C PRO A 156 -27.75 -2.91 -6.22
N LYS A 157 -28.07 -2.86 -7.51
CA LYS A 157 -29.36 -2.35 -8.00
C LYS A 157 -30.57 -2.98 -7.29
N GLU A 158 -30.54 -4.30 -7.08
CA GLU A 158 -31.62 -5.03 -6.41
C GLU A 158 -31.82 -4.61 -4.95
N GLU A 159 -30.78 -4.12 -4.28
CA GLU A 159 -30.86 -3.61 -2.90
C GLU A 159 -31.43 -2.20 -2.87
N ILE A 160 -31.12 -1.37 -3.87
CA ILE A 160 -31.67 -0.01 -4.02
C ILE A 160 -33.17 -0.04 -4.37
N GLU A 161 -33.57 -0.92 -5.29
CA GLU A 161 -34.97 -1.08 -5.71
C GLU A 161 -35.80 -1.91 -4.71
N GLY A 162 -35.16 -2.59 -3.77
CA GLY A 162 -35.79 -3.46 -2.79
C GLY A 162 -36.42 -2.71 -1.61
N ASP A 163 -37.36 -3.36 -0.94
CA ASP A 163 -37.92 -2.82 0.30
C ASP A 163 -36.89 -2.83 1.44
N MET A 164 -36.83 -1.73 2.20
CA MET A 164 -36.00 -1.64 3.40
C MET A 164 -36.28 -2.80 4.36
N GLY A 165 -35.22 -3.48 4.81
CA GLY A 165 -35.30 -4.63 5.72
C GLY A 165 -35.38 -5.99 5.03
N LYS A 166 -35.48 -6.04 3.71
CA LYS A 166 -35.30 -7.29 2.95
C LYS A 166 -33.83 -7.73 3.04
N LYS A 167 -33.60 -9.01 3.31
CA LYS A 167 -32.24 -9.55 3.46
C LYS A 167 -31.59 -9.80 2.11
N HIS A 168 -30.57 -9.02 1.76
CA HIS A 168 -29.72 -9.22 0.58
C HIS A 168 -28.33 -9.68 1.01
N VAL A 169 -28.20 -10.94 1.44
CA VAL A 169 -26.95 -11.44 2.01
C VAL A 169 -25.90 -11.67 0.91
N GLY A 170 -24.80 -10.92 0.98
CA GLY A 170 -23.60 -11.18 0.19
C GLY A 170 -23.66 -10.76 -1.28
N HIS A 171 -24.68 -9.99 -1.70
CA HIS A 171 -24.80 -9.50 -3.08
C HIS A 171 -23.60 -8.62 -3.46
N GLN A 172 -23.25 -7.63 -2.63
CA GLN A 172 -22.09 -6.78 -2.85
C GLN A 172 -20.77 -7.57 -2.96
N ALA A 173 -20.58 -8.61 -2.13
CA ALA A 173 -19.37 -9.45 -2.19
C ALA A 173 -19.27 -10.26 -3.49
N ARG A 174 -20.40 -10.73 -4.03
CA ARG A 174 -20.45 -11.42 -5.32
C ARG A 174 -20.15 -10.46 -6.47
N LEU A 175 -20.76 -9.26 -6.45
CA LEU A 175 -20.52 -8.21 -7.42
C LEU A 175 -19.04 -7.85 -7.48
N MET A 176 -18.41 -7.57 -6.33
CA MET A 176 -16.99 -7.30 -6.24
C MET A 176 -16.13 -8.46 -6.76
N SER A 177 -16.47 -9.71 -6.42
CA SER A 177 -15.74 -10.89 -6.91
C SER A 177 -15.77 -11.01 -8.44
N GLN A 178 -16.90 -10.67 -9.06
CA GLN A 178 -17.04 -10.66 -10.51
C GLN A 178 -16.27 -9.51 -11.16
N ALA A 179 -16.38 -8.30 -10.59
CA ALA A 179 -15.70 -7.12 -11.09
C ALA A 179 -14.18 -7.26 -11.00
N MET A 180 -13.64 -7.70 -9.86
CA MET A 180 -12.19 -7.91 -9.68
C MET A 180 -11.62 -8.87 -10.73
N ARG A 181 -12.37 -9.93 -11.06
CA ARG A 181 -11.94 -10.92 -12.07
C ARG A 181 -11.85 -10.30 -13.47
N LYS A 182 -12.74 -9.36 -13.81
CA LYS A 182 -12.68 -8.62 -15.09
C LYS A 182 -11.55 -7.59 -15.06
N LEU A 183 -11.52 -6.75 -14.03
CA LEU A 183 -10.60 -5.63 -13.89
C LEU A 183 -9.14 -6.06 -13.86
N THR A 184 -8.79 -7.13 -13.15
CA THR A 184 -7.39 -7.59 -13.02
C THR A 184 -6.71 -7.81 -14.37
N SER A 185 -7.45 -8.34 -15.35
CA SER A 185 -6.92 -8.55 -16.70
C SER A 185 -6.84 -7.27 -17.53
N GLY A 186 -7.68 -6.28 -17.22
CA GLY A 186 -7.66 -4.97 -17.87
C GLY A 186 -6.49 -4.14 -17.39
N VAL A 187 -6.39 -3.93 -16.06
CA VAL A 187 -5.37 -3.07 -15.43
C VAL A 187 -3.95 -3.44 -15.85
N SER A 188 -3.63 -4.74 -15.86
CA SER A 188 -2.29 -5.20 -16.24
C SER A 188 -1.98 -5.02 -17.73
N LYS A 189 -2.99 -4.98 -18.61
CA LYS A 189 -2.79 -4.83 -20.06
C LYS A 189 -2.72 -3.38 -20.50
N THR A 190 -3.40 -2.50 -19.77
CA THR A 190 -3.49 -1.07 -20.10
C THR A 190 -2.59 -0.22 -19.23
N ASN A 191 -1.89 -0.83 -18.28
CA ASN A 191 -1.11 -0.15 -17.25
C ASN A 191 -1.92 0.84 -16.39
N THR A 192 -3.26 0.77 -16.44
CA THR A 192 -4.16 1.60 -15.62
C THR A 192 -4.15 1.14 -14.17
N THR A 193 -3.89 2.05 -13.24
CA THR A 193 -4.04 1.81 -11.81
C THR A 193 -5.49 1.99 -11.37
N VAL A 194 -6.00 1.09 -10.53
CA VAL A 194 -7.33 1.27 -9.91
C VAL A 194 -7.21 1.28 -8.40
N ILE A 195 -7.61 2.38 -7.78
CA ILE A 195 -7.62 2.55 -6.33
C ILE A 195 -9.06 2.46 -5.83
N PHE A 196 -9.32 1.51 -4.94
CA PHE A 196 -10.58 1.43 -4.21
C PHE A 196 -10.45 2.06 -2.84
N ILE A 197 -11.27 3.06 -2.54
CA ILE A 197 -11.46 3.55 -1.18
C ILE A 197 -12.45 2.64 -0.48
N ASN A 198 -12.18 2.30 0.77
CA ASN A 198 -13.04 1.43 1.56
C ASN A 198 -13.14 1.88 3.02
N GLN A 199 -14.21 1.45 3.68
CA GLN A 199 -14.46 1.76 5.08
C GLN A 199 -14.21 0.52 5.94
N ILE A 200 -13.84 0.76 7.20
CA ILE A 200 -13.78 -0.30 8.20
C ILE A 200 -15.21 -0.65 8.68
N ARG A 201 -15.43 -1.94 8.89
CA ARG A 201 -16.61 -2.55 9.53
C ARG A 201 -16.14 -3.51 10.60
N MET A 202 -16.98 -3.80 11.59
CA MET A 202 -16.70 -4.82 12.59
C MET A 202 -17.38 -6.14 12.23
N LYS A 203 -16.64 -7.24 12.29
CA LYS A 203 -17.20 -8.59 12.17
C LYS A 203 -17.79 -9.01 13.52
N ILE A 204 -19.11 -9.14 13.56
CA ILE A 204 -19.84 -9.59 14.74
C ILE A 204 -19.45 -11.05 15.06
N GLY A 205 -19.24 -11.35 16.35
CA GLY A 205 -18.97 -12.71 16.84
C GLY A 205 -17.51 -13.13 16.87
N VAL A 206 -16.56 -12.22 16.64
CA VAL A 206 -15.13 -12.48 16.85
C VAL A 206 -14.78 -12.23 18.33
N MET A 207 -14.46 -13.29 19.08
CA MET A 207 -14.08 -13.21 20.50
C MET A 207 -12.57 -13.05 20.72
N PHE A 208 -11.74 -13.34 19.71
CA PHE A 208 -10.27 -13.26 19.78
C PHE A 208 -9.70 -12.72 18.46
N GLY A 209 -8.65 -11.89 18.53
CA GLY A 209 -8.01 -11.25 17.37
C GLY A 209 -8.65 -9.91 16.96
N ASN A 210 -8.26 -9.38 15.79
CA ASN A 210 -8.79 -8.12 15.27
C ASN A 210 -10.18 -8.32 14.63
N PRO A 211 -11.26 -7.69 15.14
CA PRO A 211 -12.60 -7.81 14.58
C PRO A 211 -12.82 -6.95 13.32
N GLU A 212 -11.88 -6.09 12.96
CA GLU A 212 -12.02 -5.18 11.81
C GLU A 212 -11.98 -5.93 10.46
N THR A 213 -12.86 -5.52 9.57
CA THR A 213 -12.91 -5.96 8.18
C THR A 213 -13.27 -4.79 7.26
N THR A 214 -13.17 -5.00 5.95
CA THR A 214 -13.60 -4.02 4.94
C THR A 214 -14.84 -4.52 4.21
N SER A 215 -15.60 -3.60 3.60
CA SER A 215 -16.82 -3.90 2.83
C SER A 215 -16.48 -4.58 1.49
N GLY A 216 -17.48 -5.13 0.80
CA GLY A 216 -17.28 -5.77 -0.51
C GLY A 216 -16.71 -7.20 -0.48
N GLY A 217 -16.68 -7.85 0.69
CA GLY A 217 -16.22 -9.23 0.84
C GLY A 217 -14.69 -9.36 0.81
N ARG A 218 -14.18 -10.54 0.43
CA ARG A 218 -12.74 -10.83 0.46
C ARG A 218 -12.02 -10.58 -0.87
N ALA A 219 -12.76 -10.43 -1.97
CA ALA A 219 -12.18 -10.38 -3.31
C ALA A 219 -11.12 -9.28 -3.43
N LEU A 220 -11.49 -8.03 -3.12
CA LEU A 220 -10.58 -6.88 -3.21
C LEU A 220 -9.29 -7.13 -2.43
N LYS A 221 -9.37 -7.64 -1.20
CA LYS A 221 -8.19 -7.97 -0.38
C LYS A 221 -7.20 -8.91 -1.08
N PHE A 222 -7.68 -9.86 -1.88
CA PHE A 222 -6.81 -10.80 -2.61
C PHE A 222 -6.23 -10.20 -3.90
N TYR A 223 -7.06 -9.48 -4.65
CA TYR A 223 -6.70 -8.89 -5.94
C TYR A 223 -5.83 -7.65 -5.81
N SER A 224 -5.98 -6.84 -4.75
CA SER A 224 -5.11 -5.69 -4.52
C SER A 224 -3.65 -6.11 -4.41
N SER A 225 -2.75 -5.41 -5.09
CA SER A 225 -1.31 -5.53 -4.93
C SER A 225 -0.83 -4.77 -3.70
N VAL A 226 -1.38 -3.57 -3.50
CA VAL A 226 -1.10 -2.72 -2.34
C VAL A 226 -2.38 -2.52 -1.52
N ARG A 227 -2.27 -2.58 -0.20
CA ARG A 227 -3.36 -2.20 0.73
C ARG A 227 -2.83 -1.27 1.80
N LEU A 228 -3.45 -0.11 1.93
CA LEU A 228 -3.08 0.96 2.86
C LEU A 228 -4.15 1.08 3.95
N ASP A 229 -3.73 0.91 5.22
CA ASP A 229 -4.56 1.19 6.39
C ASP A 229 -4.22 2.61 6.89
N ILE A 230 -5.12 3.56 6.64
CA ILE A 230 -4.94 4.97 6.98
C ILE A 230 -5.79 5.37 8.19
N ARG A 231 -5.16 5.92 9.22
CA ARG A 231 -5.79 6.27 10.50
C ARG A 231 -5.34 7.63 11.01
N ARG A 232 -6.29 8.40 11.52
CA ARG A 232 -5.97 9.61 12.30
C ARG A 232 -5.41 9.21 13.67
N ARG A 233 -4.18 9.64 13.96
CA ARG A 233 -3.51 9.46 15.25
C ARG A 233 -3.86 10.57 16.24
N ALA A 234 -3.77 11.82 15.80
CA ALA A 234 -4.00 12.98 16.65
C ALA A 234 -4.63 14.13 15.87
N ARG A 235 -5.21 15.09 16.61
CA ARG A 235 -5.66 16.37 16.05
C ARG A 235 -4.54 17.38 16.21
N ILE A 236 -4.30 18.17 15.18
CA ILE A 236 -3.37 19.30 15.21
C ILE A 236 -4.18 20.53 15.58
N LYS A 237 -3.73 21.23 16.62
CA LYS A 237 -4.37 22.46 17.09
C LYS A 237 -3.46 23.65 16.92
N LYS A 238 -4.04 24.79 16.54
CA LYS A 238 -3.43 26.10 16.65
C LYS A 238 -4.32 26.89 17.59
N ASP A 239 -3.76 27.27 18.73
CA ASP A 239 -4.53 27.80 19.87
C ASP A 239 -5.67 26.84 20.26
N ASP A 240 -6.93 27.24 20.12
CA ASP A 240 -8.12 26.42 20.42
C ASP A 240 -8.76 25.78 19.16
N GLU A 241 -8.29 26.10 17.97
CA GLU A 241 -8.85 25.62 16.71
C GLU A 241 -8.15 24.35 16.22
N VAL A 242 -8.94 23.37 15.74
CA VAL A 242 -8.40 22.17 15.10
C VAL A 242 -8.13 22.48 13.64
N VAL A 243 -6.85 22.60 13.29
CA VAL A 243 -6.40 23.00 11.95
C VAL A 243 -5.99 21.83 11.07
N GLY A 244 -5.88 20.62 11.65
CA GLY A 244 -5.49 19.43 10.90
C GLY A 244 -5.49 18.17 11.73
N SER A 245 -4.89 17.13 11.18
CA SER A 245 -4.75 15.83 11.81
C SER A 245 -3.43 15.17 11.46
N ARG A 246 -2.76 14.64 12.48
CA ARG A 246 -1.66 13.70 12.30
C ARG A 246 -2.23 12.36 11.89
N THR A 247 -1.77 11.84 10.77
CA THR A 247 -2.30 10.66 10.11
C THR A 247 -1.18 9.64 9.94
N LYS A 248 -1.50 8.40 10.26
CA LYS A 248 -0.62 7.25 10.05
C LYS A 248 -1.15 6.41 8.91
N VAL A 249 -0.27 6.00 8.01
CA VAL A 249 -0.57 5.02 6.97
C VAL A 249 0.31 3.81 7.18
N LYS A 250 -0.29 2.63 7.19
CA LYS A 250 0.42 1.34 7.24
C LYS A 250 0.18 0.56 5.96
N VAL A 251 1.26 0.07 5.36
CA VAL A 251 1.22 -0.80 4.17
C VAL A 251 0.91 -2.24 4.63
N VAL A 252 -0.37 -2.58 4.81
CA VAL A 252 -0.76 -3.91 5.34
C VAL A 252 -0.68 -5.03 4.31
N LYS A 253 -0.46 -4.69 3.04
CA LYS A 253 -0.16 -5.63 1.96
C LYS A 253 0.66 -4.90 0.90
N ASN A 254 1.75 -5.55 0.48
CA ASN A 254 2.57 -5.11 -0.62
C ASN A 254 2.95 -6.37 -1.44
N LYS A 255 2.85 -6.30 -2.77
CA LYS A 255 3.25 -7.39 -3.70
C LYS A 255 4.43 -6.98 -4.59
N VAL A 256 4.92 -5.77 -4.43
CA VAL A 256 5.99 -5.20 -5.27
C VAL A 256 7.22 -4.81 -4.45
N ALA A 257 7.09 -4.71 -3.12
CA ALA A 257 8.19 -4.61 -2.16
C ALA A 257 7.76 -5.15 -0.78
N SER A 258 8.62 -4.97 0.22
CA SER A 258 8.38 -5.39 1.60
C SER A 258 7.10 -4.78 2.20
N PRO A 259 6.20 -5.59 2.79
CA PRO A 259 5.00 -5.09 3.46
C PRO A 259 5.28 -4.64 4.91
N PHE A 260 4.26 -4.08 5.54
CA PHE A 260 4.17 -3.70 6.96
C PHE A 260 4.94 -2.46 7.41
N GLN A 261 5.64 -1.82 6.48
CA GLN A 261 6.14 -0.46 6.66
C GLN A 261 5.00 0.52 6.96
N GLU A 262 5.33 1.59 7.66
CA GLU A 262 4.39 2.62 8.07
C GLU A 262 5.04 3.99 8.05
N THR A 263 4.21 5.00 7.81
CA THR A 263 4.64 6.39 7.84
C THR A 263 3.61 7.25 8.57
N GLU A 264 4.04 8.40 9.06
CA GLU A 264 3.17 9.41 9.66
C GLU A 264 3.39 10.75 8.98
N PHE A 265 2.30 11.41 8.62
CA PHE A 265 2.30 12.75 8.03
C PHE A 265 1.09 13.55 8.52
N ASP A 266 1.19 14.86 8.40
CA ASP A 266 0.16 15.78 8.85
C ASP A 266 -0.76 16.15 7.67
N ILE A 267 -2.06 15.96 7.83
CA ILE A 267 -3.09 16.44 6.90
C ILE A 267 -3.68 17.73 7.46
N MET A 268 -3.52 18.83 6.74
CA MET A 268 -3.97 20.16 7.11
C MET A 268 -5.26 20.48 6.38
N TYR A 269 -6.27 20.96 7.11
CA TYR A 269 -7.59 21.20 6.54
C TYR A 269 -7.54 22.35 5.55
N GLY A 270 -8.05 22.10 4.33
CA GLY A 270 -7.98 23.03 3.20
C GLY A 270 -6.68 22.98 2.39
N GLU A 271 -5.61 22.35 2.90
CA GLU A 271 -4.31 22.27 2.20
C GLU A 271 -3.95 20.84 1.74
N GLY A 272 -4.40 19.81 2.46
CA GLY A 272 -4.02 18.42 2.18
C GLY A 272 -2.82 17.95 3.00
N ILE A 273 -2.07 16.98 2.49
CA ILE A 273 -0.84 16.45 3.11
C ILE A 273 0.21 17.57 3.14
N SER A 274 0.77 17.83 4.32
CA SER A 274 1.79 18.85 4.49
C SER A 274 3.18 18.32 4.16
N LYS A 275 3.68 18.71 3.00
CA LYS A 275 5.05 18.43 2.54
C LYS A 275 6.09 18.90 3.57
N GLU A 276 5.93 20.10 4.13
CA GLU A 276 6.87 20.64 5.11
C GLU A 276 6.86 19.84 6.41
N GLY A 277 5.69 19.34 6.81
CA GLY A 277 5.57 18.49 7.98
C GLY A 277 6.29 17.16 7.83
N GLU A 278 6.25 16.58 6.62
CA GLU A 278 7.01 15.37 6.26
C GLU A 278 8.50 15.63 6.21
N LEU A 279 8.95 16.73 5.62
CA LEU A 279 10.37 17.08 5.56
C LEU A 279 10.99 17.24 6.96
N ILE A 280 10.24 17.79 7.91
CA ILE A 280 10.68 17.84 9.32
C ILE A 280 10.83 16.43 9.87
N ALA A 281 9.82 15.57 9.72
CA ALA A 281 9.82 14.22 10.30
C ALA A 281 10.90 13.32 9.69
N LEU A 282 11.06 13.36 8.36
CA LEU A 282 12.07 12.61 7.63
C LEU A 282 13.46 13.20 7.84
N GLY A 283 13.59 14.53 7.92
CA GLY A 283 14.85 15.18 8.26
C GLY A 283 15.31 14.81 9.67
N GLU A 284 14.40 14.71 10.65
CA GLU A 284 14.70 14.17 11.99
C GLU A 284 15.15 12.68 11.90
N LYS A 285 14.48 11.87 11.07
CA LYS A 285 14.82 10.44 10.88
C LYS A 285 16.23 10.24 10.31
N TYR A 286 16.57 11.02 9.27
CA TYR A 286 17.81 10.90 8.52
C TYR A 286 18.95 11.78 9.06
N GLY A 287 18.75 12.46 10.19
CA GLY A 287 19.79 13.27 10.82
C GLY A 287 20.10 14.58 10.09
N ILE A 288 19.24 15.04 9.18
CA ILE A 288 19.38 16.32 8.45
C ILE A 288 18.85 17.48 9.31
N ILE A 289 17.83 17.21 10.13
CA ILE A 289 17.26 18.16 11.08
C ILE A 289 17.47 17.62 12.49
N GLU A 290 18.18 18.39 13.31
CA GLU A 290 18.39 18.05 14.71
C GLU A 290 17.33 18.69 15.61
N LYS A 291 16.98 17.99 16.68
CA LYS A 291 16.00 18.47 17.65
C LYS A 291 16.55 18.45 19.07
N ALA A 292 16.81 19.64 19.61
CA ALA A 292 17.21 19.86 21.01
C ALA A 292 16.03 20.37 21.84
N GLY A 293 15.26 19.45 22.42
CA GLY A 293 14.06 19.78 23.19
C GLY A 293 12.95 20.31 22.28
N SER A 294 12.67 21.62 22.35
CA SER A 294 11.72 22.29 21.45
C SER A 294 12.37 22.99 20.27
N TRP A 295 13.70 23.03 20.21
CA TRP A 295 14.45 23.74 19.18
C TRP A 295 14.84 22.80 18.05
N TYR A 296 14.79 23.33 16.84
CA TYR A 296 15.11 22.65 15.59
C TYR A 296 16.26 23.38 14.91
N SER A 297 17.26 22.64 14.46
CA SER A 297 18.45 23.16 13.76
C SER A 297 18.81 22.27 12.57
N PHE A 298 19.54 22.83 11.62
CA PHE A 298 20.23 22.03 10.62
C PHE A 298 21.37 21.26 11.27
N ALA A 299 21.64 20.05 10.78
CA ALA A 299 22.81 19.30 11.22
C ALA A 299 24.12 20.02 10.83
N GLU A 300 25.16 19.85 11.65
CA GLU A 300 26.44 20.57 11.49
C GLU A 300 27.26 20.09 10.28
N ASP A 301 27.00 18.89 9.79
CA ASP A 301 27.74 18.21 8.73
C ASP A 301 27.13 18.38 7.33
N LEU A 302 26.02 19.14 7.22
CA LEU A 302 25.41 19.46 5.94
C LEU A 302 26.26 20.45 5.13
N ASP A 303 26.30 20.26 3.81
CA ASP A 303 26.98 21.15 2.87
C ASP A 303 26.07 22.33 2.47
N ILE A 304 25.70 23.15 3.48
CA ILE A 304 24.96 24.42 3.32
C ILE A 304 25.58 25.52 4.17
N ASP A 305 25.37 26.77 3.76
CA ASP A 305 25.86 27.94 4.50
C ASP A 305 25.28 28.01 5.93
N ASP A 306 24.08 27.45 6.14
CA ASP A 306 23.34 27.48 7.40
C ASP A 306 23.53 26.22 8.27
N ALA A 307 24.57 25.41 8.03
CA ALA A 307 24.86 24.22 8.82
C ALA A 307 25.02 24.54 10.32
N GLY A 308 24.32 23.80 11.19
CA GLY A 308 24.26 24.07 12.63
C GLY A 308 23.38 25.28 13.03
N GLU A 309 22.80 26.02 12.08
CA GLU A 309 21.92 27.13 12.40
C GLU A 309 20.55 26.67 12.93
N THR A 310 19.99 27.48 13.82
CA THR A 310 18.67 27.22 14.40
C THR A 310 17.57 27.66 13.45
N ILE A 311 16.77 26.69 12.98
CA ILE A 311 15.60 26.93 12.12
C ILE A 311 14.48 27.59 12.93
N GLY A 312 14.21 27.11 14.14
CA GLY A 312 13.19 27.71 14.99
C GLY A 312 12.80 26.89 16.22
N GLN A 313 11.86 27.45 16.99
CA GLN A 313 11.33 26.81 18.19
C GLN A 313 9.91 26.28 17.96
N GLY A 314 9.74 24.97 18.07
CA GLY A 314 8.47 24.27 17.99
C GLY A 314 8.04 23.93 16.57
N TYR A 315 7.41 22.75 16.43
CA TYR A 315 7.03 22.14 15.16
C TYR A 315 6.30 23.09 14.19
N ASN A 316 5.29 23.83 14.68
CA ASN A 316 4.50 24.74 13.84
C ASN A 316 5.31 25.94 13.33
N SER A 317 6.28 26.43 14.11
CA SER A 317 7.13 27.55 13.70
C SER A 317 8.06 27.12 12.57
N VAL A 318 8.69 25.96 12.72
CA VAL A 318 9.59 25.38 11.71
C VAL A 318 8.85 25.06 10.43
N ARG A 319 7.64 24.49 10.54
CA ARG A 319 6.77 24.24 9.39
C ARG A 319 6.43 25.52 8.64
N THR A 320 6.12 26.60 9.35
CA THR A 320 5.84 27.90 8.74
C THR A 320 7.09 28.47 8.06
N TRP A 321 8.24 28.34 8.71
CA TRP A 321 9.52 28.76 8.14
C TRP A 321 9.83 28.03 6.82
N LEU A 322 9.69 26.70 6.76
CA LEU A 322 9.90 25.91 5.54
C LEU A 322 8.90 26.23 4.39
N LYS A 323 7.73 26.78 4.73
CA LYS A 323 6.80 27.30 3.72
C LYS A 323 7.26 28.61 3.11
N GLU A 324 8.04 29.40 3.86
CA GLU A 324 8.53 30.72 3.46
C GLU A 324 9.93 30.66 2.82
N HIS A 325 10.61 29.51 2.91
CA HIS A 325 12.00 29.28 2.51
C HIS A 325 12.07 28.12 1.51
N ASP A 326 11.85 28.43 0.23
CA ASP A 326 11.73 27.44 -0.85
C ASP A 326 13.05 26.72 -1.14
N ASP A 327 14.18 27.44 -1.14
CA ASP A 327 15.51 26.93 -1.48
C ASP A 327 15.97 25.88 -0.46
N GLU A 328 15.81 26.18 0.83
CA GLU A 328 16.15 25.30 1.94
C GLU A 328 15.22 24.08 1.98
N ARG A 329 13.94 24.25 1.64
CA ARG A 329 13.00 23.13 1.53
C ARG A 329 13.42 22.17 0.41
N GLU A 330 13.81 22.69 -0.75
CA GLU A 330 14.30 21.87 -1.87
C GLU A 330 15.62 21.16 -1.52
N TYR A 331 16.52 21.85 -0.82
CA TYR A 331 17.75 21.25 -0.33
C TYR A 331 17.47 20.07 0.63
N ILE A 332 16.66 20.29 1.67
CA ILE A 332 16.30 19.23 2.64
C ILE A 332 15.66 18.04 1.92
N GLU A 333 14.73 18.30 0.99
CA GLU A 333 14.11 17.24 0.19
C GLU A 333 15.15 16.43 -0.59
N LYS A 334 16.13 17.10 -1.22
CA LYS A 334 17.18 16.44 -1.98
C LYS A 334 18.06 15.56 -1.08
N GLU A 335 18.49 16.07 0.07
CA GLU A 335 19.32 15.31 1.00
C GLU A 335 18.57 14.11 1.59
N ILE A 336 17.29 14.27 1.93
CA ILE A 336 16.44 13.15 2.38
C ILE A 336 16.37 12.06 1.30
N ARG A 337 16.12 12.45 0.04
CA ARG A 337 16.05 11.48 -1.08
C ARG A 337 17.37 10.76 -1.29
N GLN A 338 18.49 11.43 -1.10
CA GLN A 338 19.80 10.81 -1.19
C GLN A 338 20.01 9.82 -0.05
N ALA A 339 19.72 10.20 1.20
CA ALA A 339 19.83 9.32 2.36
C ALA A 339 18.93 8.06 2.22
N MET A 340 17.72 8.21 1.69
CA MET A 340 16.83 7.08 1.39
C MET A 340 17.43 6.10 0.35
N GLN A 341 18.13 6.63 -0.66
CA GLN A 341 18.78 5.80 -1.69
C GLN A 341 20.00 5.05 -1.14
N GLU A 342 20.74 5.68 -0.24
CA GLU A 342 21.90 5.06 0.43
C GLU A 342 21.44 3.93 1.37
N GLU A 343 20.42 4.16 2.21
CA GLU A 343 19.83 3.14 3.09
C GLU A 343 19.29 1.94 2.30
N GLY A 344 18.68 2.17 1.13
CA GLY A 344 18.18 1.10 0.26
C GLY A 344 19.29 0.25 -0.36
N ARG A 345 20.45 0.84 -0.70
CA ARG A 345 21.60 0.09 -1.24
C ARG A 345 22.25 -0.79 -0.19
N ASP A 346 22.44 -0.28 1.01
CA ASP A 346 23.03 -1.04 2.11
C ASP A 346 22.16 -2.27 2.45
N SER A 347 20.81 -2.14 2.37
CA SER A 347 19.92 -3.27 2.56
C SER A 347 19.95 -4.33 1.44
N ASP A 348 20.18 -3.91 0.19
CA ASP A 348 20.30 -4.84 -0.94
C ASP A 348 21.65 -5.61 -0.88
N GLU A 349 22.74 -4.94 -0.47
CA GLU A 349 24.05 -5.56 -0.28
C GLU A 349 24.04 -6.60 0.88
N ASP A 350 23.36 -6.29 1.99
CA ASP A 350 23.17 -7.22 3.11
C ASP A 350 22.32 -8.46 2.73
N GLU A 351 21.33 -8.32 1.85
CA GLU A 351 20.54 -9.45 1.34
C GLU A 351 21.36 -10.32 0.38
N GLU A 352 22.17 -9.73 -0.51
CA GLU A 352 23.05 -10.48 -1.44
C GLU A 352 24.16 -11.25 -0.70
N GLU A 353 24.79 -10.69 0.34
CA GLU A 353 25.78 -11.42 1.15
C GLU A 353 25.16 -12.61 1.91
N SER A 354 23.89 -12.50 2.32
CA SER A 354 23.18 -13.58 3.02
C SER A 354 22.77 -14.75 2.12
N GLU A 355 22.66 -14.52 0.80
CA GLU A 355 22.36 -15.55 -0.20
C GLU A 355 23.61 -16.31 -0.68
N ASP A 356 24.81 -15.69 -0.65
CA ASP A 356 26.07 -16.31 -1.09
C ASP A 356 26.68 -17.26 -0.02
N ASP A 357 26.39 -17.07 1.26
CA ASP A 357 26.82 -17.96 2.35
C ASP A 357 26.01 -19.29 2.45
N GLY A 358 25.09 -19.53 1.51
CA GLY A 358 24.21 -20.70 1.46
C GLY A 358 24.67 -21.89 0.61
N ASP A 359 25.73 -21.75 -0.20
CA ASP A 359 26.19 -22.80 -1.13
C ASP A 359 27.66 -23.17 -0.92
N ASP A 360 27.99 -23.71 0.26
CA ASP A 360 29.24 -24.47 0.43
C ASP A 360 29.01 -25.77 1.23
N GLY A 361 28.70 -26.82 0.47
CA GLY A 361 29.17 -28.20 0.64
C GLY A 361 29.06 -28.89 2.01
N ASN A 362 28.14 -29.86 2.12
CA ASN A 362 28.46 -31.09 2.83
C ASN A 362 27.81 -32.32 2.19
N ASP A 363 28.49 -32.87 1.18
CA ASP A 363 28.45 -34.30 0.88
C ASP A 363 29.22 -35.07 1.96
N SER A 364 28.51 -35.84 2.80
CA SER A 364 29.09 -37.06 3.37
C SER A 364 28.01 -38.11 3.58
N GLU A 365 28.04 -39.14 2.73
CA GLU A 365 27.29 -40.39 2.86
C GLU A 365 27.76 -41.22 4.07
N GLY A 366 26.79 -41.86 4.74
CA GLY A 366 26.91 -43.21 5.30
C GLY A 366 27.31 -43.35 6.78
N ASN A 367 26.37 -43.80 7.63
CA ASN A 367 26.35 -45.22 8.04
C ASN A 367 25.05 -45.62 8.76
N ASP A 368 24.80 -46.92 8.70
CA ASP A 368 23.60 -47.70 8.99
C ASP A 368 23.48 -48.16 10.47
N GLU A 369 22.31 -48.74 10.78
CA GLU A 369 21.99 -49.73 11.84
C GLU A 369 21.71 -49.31 13.32
N SER A 370 20.41 -49.41 13.66
CA SER A 370 19.75 -50.13 14.79
C SER A 370 20.40 -50.30 16.16
N GLU A 371 19.62 -50.06 17.24
CA GLU A 371 19.29 -51.07 18.27
C GLU A 371 18.17 -50.61 19.24
N ASP A 372 17.37 -51.59 19.63
CA ASP A 372 16.21 -51.57 20.54
C ASP A 372 16.59 -51.30 22.03
N GLY A 373 15.60 -50.97 22.87
CA GLY A 373 15.73 -51.05 24.33
C GLY A 373 14.55 -50.48 25.11
N GLU A 374 13.72 -51.40 25.63
CA GLU A 374 12.50 -51.21 26.42
C GLU A 374 12.73 -50.72 27.87
N ASP A 375 11.62 -50.24 28.46
CA ASP A 375 11.16 -50.30 29.86
C ASP A 375 12.05 -49.81 31.03
N ASP A 376 11.48 -48.92 31.86
CA ASP A 376 10.98 -49.36 33.17
C ASP A 376 10.03 -48.34 33.81
N SER A 377 9.07 -48.90 34.53
CA SER A 377 7.88 -48.34 35.15
C SER A 377 8.06 -47.89 36.60
N ASP A 378 6.97 -47.29 37.12
CA ASP A 378 6.53 -47.21 38.52
C ASP A 378 7.05 -46.02 39.37
N GLU A 379 6.28 -45.35 40.23
CA GLU A 379 5.12 -45.78 41.04
C GLU A 379 4.08 -44.65 41.24
N GLU A 380 2.82 -45.06 41.42
CA GLU A 380 1.69 -44.31 41.96
C GLU A 380 1.80 -44.08 43.49
N GLU A 381 1.13 -43.03 43.98
CA GLU A 381 0.23 -43.00 45.17
C GLU A 381 -0.11 -41.49 45.39
N SER A 382 -1.31 -40.96 45.08
CA SER A 382 -2.62 -41.16 45.74
C SER A 382 -2.50 -40.96 47.25
N GLU A 383 -3.15 -40.00 47.94
CA GLU A 383 -4.60 -39.77 48.00
C GLU A 383 -4.91 -38.55 48.91
N ASN A 384 -6.05 -37.89 48.61
CA ASN A 384 -7.07 -37.31 49.52
C ASN A 384 -6.64 -36.21 50.51
N GLY A 385 -7.38 -35.13 50.76
CA GLY A 385 -8.79 -34.75 50.59
C GLY A 385 -9.03 -33.67 51.66
N ASP A 386 -9.48 -32.48 51.28
CA ASP A 386 -10.83 -31.95 51.54
C ASP A 386 -10.86 -30.96 52.73
N GLU A 387 -11.89 -30.09 52.71
CA GLU A 387 -12.31 -29.09 53.71
C GLU A 387 -11.53 -27.76 53.73
N SER A 388 -12.04 -26.64 53.18
CA SER A 388 -13.27 -25.83 53.45
C SER A 388 -13.02 -24.67 54.42
N GLU A 389 -13.56 -23.52 54.01
CA GLU A 389 -14.09 -22.42 54.83
C GLU A 389 -13.15 -21.36 55.47
N ASP A 390 -13.48 -20.12 55.08
CA ASP A 390 -13.69 -18.91 55.90
C ASP A 390 -12.75 -17.69 55.78
N GLU A 391 -13.42 -16.60 55.36
CA GLU A 391 -13.41 -15.22 55.87
C GLU A 391 -12.07 -14.46 56.05
N GLU A 392 -11.83 -13.47 55.18
CA GLU A 392 -12.01 -12.01 55.46
C GLU A 392 -11.86 -11.16 54.18
#